data_AF-A0A166RIK1-F1
#
_entry.id   AF-A0A166RIK1-F1
#
_cell.length_a   1.000
_cell.length_b   1.000
_cell.length_c   1.000
_cell.angle_alpha   90.00
_cell.angle_beta   90.00
_cell.angle_gamma   90.00
#
_symmetry.space_group_name_H-M   'P 1'
#
loop_
_entity.id
_entity.type
_entity.pdbx_description
1 polymer ?
#
loop_
_entity_poly.entity_id
_entity_poly.type
_entity_poly.pdbx_seq_one_letter_code
_entity_poly.pdbx_strand_id
1 'polypeptide(L)'
;MAIAAAVPGPVSPTDAKRQLPGKPVARPVLQLRAPTWRRPSLGSELKSPLSAISPLNASDLRSPLSPLRQMRLEFADFEIGSPIDPVDLAGPDQVVMSPISASTTTKSPFSAFKSPLRNESIDAVIDDVSKETLPTPPLDQSTEQVAHKILDVLQVFGRHIIPEGQENHEWLGRKMFHPRVEEYVKKGESVKMIIPAFPWKSINRTDKVTGVLPDLGEDLALARLNDLCVEIGKVYTHGAEVHIATDGLVFNDVVGISDDETWEYGATLMDMAAQKGYDGIKLLRVMDFLGLTKEDEPLTREKYMELVDESRQTLEAQFGDPDKDVRAMIDTDNDTLMTYRGFIRFLETDLRNSPVAAHAKSGHKYRKVVKEVAMKMMMRAESFTKIILATCPDHVRLSIHPSSGAVKLSMPLLVEKHNPDGFPRTPWHSSIAVSLDGGYRSLHAKDVRDTHDLVMRDGRPWCFREKSELFDLGEDVEIEHLYPTGIEVRPREDQEEDVKLDEATRQKLVKLAKLQPVRIVGFENAPEFVVEGQQ
;
A
#
# COMPACT_ATOMS: atom_id res chain seq x y z
N MET A 1 23.42 -21.40 -64.13
CA MET A 1 22.41 -20.34 -64.37
C MET A 1 22.39 -19.47 -63.13
N ALA A 2 22.62 -18.15 -63.09
CA ALA A 2 23.05 -17.18 -64.08
C ALA A 2 23.61 -15.92 -63.32
N ILE A 3 24.85 -15.55 -63.65
CA ILE A 3 25.47 -14.22 -63.89
C ILE A 3 25.16 -12.97 -62.99
N ALA A 4 26.25 -12.45 -62.39
CA ALA A 4 26.69 -11.05 -62.11
C ALA A 4 25.87 -10.14 -61.17
N ALA A 5 26.41 -9.12 -60.47
CA ALA A 5 27.60 -8.29 -60.71
C ALA A 5 28.16 -7.66 -59.41
N ALA A 6 29.29 -6.96 -59.55
CA ALA A 6 30.23 -6.49 -58.53
C ALA A 6 29.90 -5.14 -57.84
N VAL A 7 30.52 -5.00 -56.66
CA VAL A 7 30.89 -3.86 -55.79
C VAL A 7 31.09 -2.50 -56.51
N PRO A 8 30.84 -1.35 -55.83
CA PRO A 8 31.94 -0.65 -55.14
C PRO A 8 31.54 0.03 -53.79
N GLY A 9 32.47 0.13 -52.83
CA GLY A 9 32.45 1.22 -51.81
C GLY A 9 33.05 2.52 -52.41
N PRO A 10 33.52 3.55 -51.67
CA PRO A 10 33.45 3.85 -50.22
C PRO A 10 33.11 5.35 -49.93
N VAL A 11 33.56 5.88 -48.78
CA VAL A 11 33.90 7.29 -48.36
C VAL A 11 32.92 8.15 -47.51
N SER A 12 33.46 8.67 -46.39
CA SER A 12 33.05 9.83 -45.54
C SER A 12 33.68 11.15 -46.11
N PRO A 13 33.61 12.41 -45.56
CA PRO A 13 32.96 12.96 -44.35
C PRO A 13 32.30 14.39 -44.48
N THR A 14 31.78 14.89 -43.34
CA THR A 14 31.65 16.31 -42.84
C THR A 14 30.56 17.31 -43.28
N ASP A 15 29.90 17.85 -42.23
CA ASP A 15 29.34 19.20 -41.94
C ASP A 15 28.19 19.82 -42.75
N ALA A 16 27.03 20.03 -42.07
CA ALA A 16 26.28 21.29 -42.10
C ALA A 16 25.21 21.36 -40.98
N LYS A 17 25.34 22.39 -40.13
CA LYS A 17 24.40 22.83 -39.10
C LYS A 17 23.03 23.23 -39.66
N ARG A 18 21.94 22.90 -38.95
CA ARG A 18 20.68 23.68 -39.01
C ARG A 18 20.04 23.76 -37.62
N GLN A 19 19.74 25.00 -37.23
CA GLN A 19 19.14 25.43 -35.96
C GLN A 19 17.67 25.01 -35.85
N LEU A 20 17.22 24.70 -34.62
CA LEU A 20 15.82 24.73 -34.18
C LEU A 20 15.70 25.69 -32.99
N PRO A 21 14.65 26.54 -32.90
CA PRO A 21 14.43 27.46 -31.79
C PRO A 21 13.45 26.87 -30.76
N GLY A 22 13.62 27.23 -29.48
CA GLY A 22 12.61 27.05 -28.42
C GLY A 22 13.20 26.60 -27.09
N LYS A 23 13.58 27.54 -26.22
CA LYS A 23 13.97 27.28 -24.83
C LYS A 23 12.71 26.97 -23.99
N PRO A 24 12.68 25.93 -23.14
CA PRO A 24 11.72 25.87 -22.06
C PRO A 24 12.14 26.86 -20.96
N VAL A 25 11.19 27.72 -20.57
CA VAL A 25 11.34 28.67 -19.46
C VAL A 25 11.32 27.87 -18.16
N ALA A 26 12.46 27.83 -17.48
CA ALA A 26 12.58 27.24 -16.14
C ALA A 26 11.71 28.02 -15.14
N ARG A 27 10.81 27.33 -14.45
CA ARG A 27 10.16 27.84 -13.24
C ARG A 27 11.12 27.67 -12.04
N PRO A 28 11.16 28.62 -11.10
CA PRO A 28 12.09 28.57 -9.98
C PRO A 28 11.67 27.47 -8.99
N VAL A 29 12.54 26.48 -8.80
CA VAL A 29 12.44 25.52 -7.70
C VAL A 29 12.82 26.26 -6.41
N LEU A 30 11.91 26.30 -5.44
CA LEU A 30 12.16 26.79 -4.09
C LEU A 30 13.31 25.98 -3.47
N GLN A 31 14.46 26.61 -3.30
CA GLN A 31 15.56 26.06 -2.50
C GLN A 31 15.17 26.10 -1.02
N LEU A 32 14.75 24.96 -0.48
CA LEU A 32 14.66 24.75 0.97
C LEU A 32 16.06 24.38 1.49
N ARG A 33 16.56 25.16 2.48
CA ARG A 33 17.79 24.84 3.21
C ARG A 33 17.56 23.63 4.11
N ALA A 34 18.36 22.57 3.94
CA ALA A 34 18.37 21.42 4.82
C ALA A 34 19.14 21.70 6.14
N PRO A 35 18.66 21.21 7.29
CA PRO A 35 19.44 21.13 8.53
C PRO A 35 20.58 20.11 8.40
N THR A 36 21.70 20.36 9.06
CA THR A 36 22.86 19.46 9.09
C THR A 36 22.60 18.24 9.96
N TRP A 37 22.52 17.04 9.38
CA TRP A 37 22.42 15.79 10.13
C TRP A 37 23.80 15.29 10.57
N ARG A 38 23.99 15.10 11.89
CA ARG A 38 25.12 14.31 12.42
C ARG A 38 24.72 12.84 12.43
N ARG A 39 25.63 11.96 12.01
CA ARG A 39 25.51 10.50 12.22
C ARG A 39 25.18 10.22 13.70
N PRO A 40 24.06 9.56 14.03
CA PRO A 40 23.78 9.18 15.41
C PRO A 40 24.81 8.14 15.87
N SER A 41 25.52 8.40 16.96
CA SER A 41 26.21 7.35 17.70
C SER A 41 25.14 6.58 18.48
N LEU A 42 24.69 5.44 17.94
CA LEU A 42 23.74 4.59 18.63
C LEU A 42 24.45 3.87 19.79
N GLY A 43 24.23 4.35 21.01
CA GLY A 43 24.61 3.61 22.22
C GLY A 43 23.78 2.33 22.32
N SER A 44 24.34 1.31 22.98
CA SER A 44 23.78 -0.04 23.17
C SER A 44 22.47 -0.10 24.00
N GLU A 45 21.78 1.02 24.22
CA GLU A 45 20.62 1.13 25.14
C GLU A 45 19.27 1.35 24.44
N LEU A 46 19.18 1.14 23.12
CA LEU A 46 17.86 1.00 22.48
C LEU A 46 17.28 -0.37 22.81
N LYS A 47 16.36 -0.43 23.79
CA LYS A 47 15.51 -1.60 24.06
C LYS A 47 14.85 -2.06 22.75
N SER A 48 14.68 -3.38 22.59
CA SER A 48 14.16 -3.93 21.33
C SER A 48 12.81 -3.33 20.96
N PRO A 49 12.65 -2.77 19.75
CA PRO A 49 11.40 -2.20 19.31
C PRO A 49 10.36 -3.24 18.89
N LEU A 50 10.72 -4.54 18.86
CA LEU A 50 9.74 -5.63 18.76
C LEU A 50 9.01 -5.81 20.10
N SER A 51 9.74 -5.76 21.23
CA SER A 51 9.14 -5.78 22.58
C SER A 51 8.38 -4.50 22.96
N ALA A 52 8.70 -3.37 22.33
CA ALA A 52 7.97 -2.12 22.52
C ALA A 52 6.59 -2.12 21.84
N ILE A 53 6.18 -3.21 21.16
CA ILE A 53 4.87 -3.35 20.50
C ILE A 53 3.77 -3.74 21.51
N SER A 54 4.13 -4.22 22.70
CA SER A 54 3.21 -4.54 23.80
C SER A 54 2.87 -3.30 24.64
N PRO A 55 1.59 -2.86 24.76
CA PRO A 55 1.21 -1.93 25.80
C PRO A 55 1.03 -2.72 27.11
N LEU A 56 1.61 -2.20 28.18
CA LEU A 56 1.34 -2.43 29.62
C LEU A 56 2.60 -2.84 30.39
N ASN A 57 3.07 -1.90 31.21
CA ASN A 57 3.93 -2.22 32.35
C ASN A 57 3.17 -3.19 33.27
N ALA A 58 3.77 -4.35 33.56
CA ALA A 58 3.24 -5.35 34.48
C ALA A 58 3.12 -4.86 35.95
N SER A 59 3.38 -3.57 36.23
CA SER A 59 3.22 -2.97 37.56
C SER A 59 1.78 -2.55 37.88
N ASP A 60 0.93 -2.36 36.88
CA ASP A 60 -0.37 -1.69 37.07
C ASP A 60 -1.57 -2.66 37.17
N LEU A 61 -1.31 -3.98 37.13
CA LEU A 61 -2.29 -5.02 37.41
C LEU A 61 -1.83 -5.87 38.61
N ARG A 62 -1.77 -5.25 39.79
CA ARG A 62 -1.76 -6.00 41.06
C ARG A 62 -3.17 -6.02 41.66
N SER A 63 -3.84 -7.15 41.48
CA SER A 63 -4.79 -7.66 42.48
C SER A 63 -4.52 -9.15 42.67
N PRO A 64 -4.50 -9.66 43.92
CA PRO A 64 -4.00 -10.99 44.22
C PRO A 64 -5.11 -12.01 44.01
N LEU A 65 -4.79 -13.15 43.41
CA LEU A 65 -5.15 -14.51 43.82
C LEU A 65 -4.57 -15.50 42.80
N SER A 66 -3.76 -16.44 43.31
CA SER A 66 -3.07 -17.54 42.64
C SER A 66 -4.05 -18.71 42.35
N PRO A 67 -3.66 -19.92 41.84
CA PRO A 67 -2.30 -20.45 41.56
C PRO A 67 -2.19 -21.35 40.31
N LEU A 68 -1.33 -21.05 39.34
CA LEU A 68 -0.75 -22.10 38.46
C LEU A 68 0.70 -21.77 38.14
N ARG A 69 1.58 -22.18 39.05
CA ARG A 69 3.02 -22.22 38.89
C ARG A 69 3.41 -23.69 38.84
N GLN A 70 3.52 -24.25 37.63
CA GLN A 70 4.38 -25.38 37.24
C GLN A 70 3.84 -26.01 35.95
N MET A 71 4.37 -25.59 34.81
CA MET A 71 4.55 -26.49 33.67
C MET A 71 5.77 -26.00 32.89
N ARG A 72 6.92 -26.59 33.21
CA ARG A 72 8.13 -26.50 32.41
C ARG A 72 7.96 -27.58 31.35
N LEU A 73 7.62 -27.20 30.12
CA LEU A 73 7.47 -28.12 29.00
C LEU A 73 8.74 -28.05 28.14
N GLU A 74 9.37 -29.21 27.94
CA GLU A 74 10.52 -29.36 27.03
C GLU A 74 10.06 -29.46 25.57
N PHE A 75 10.92 -28.99 24.67
CA PHE A 75 10.68 -28.78 23.23
C PHE A 75 10.55 -30.06 22.36
N ALA A 76 10.27 -31.22 22.95
CA ALA A 76 10.30 -32.50 22.22
C ALA A 76 8.92 -33.04 21.75
N ASP A 77 7.79 -32.53 22.26
CA ASP A 77 6.50 -33.22 22.10
C ASP A 77 5.43 -32.44 21.30
N PHE A 78 5.75 -32.01 20.08
CA PHE A 78 4.68 -31.59 19.15
C PHE A 78 4.90 -32.10 17.73
N GLU A 79 4.35 -33.29 17.47
CA GLU A 79 3.98 -33.73 16.13
C GLU A 79 2.80 -32.88 15.63
N ILE A 80 3.05 -32.04 14.64
CA ILE A 80 2.01 -31.36 13.86
C ILE A 80 1.60 -32.31 12.74
N GLY A 81 0.33 -32.74 12.79
CA GLY A 81 -0.28 -33.74 11.92
C GLY A 81 -0.11 -33.50 10.42
N SER A 82 -0.15 -34.63 9.71
CA SER A 82 -0.12 -34.79 8.26
C SER A 82 -1.36 -34.18 7.56
N PRO A 83 -1.32 -33.97 6.23
CA PRO A 83 -2.21 -33.06 5.51
C PRO A 83 -3.63 -33.60 5.33
N ILE A 84 -4.59 -32.68 5.28
CA ILE A 84 -5.99 -32.94 4.92
C ILE A 84 -6.03 -33.47 3.48
N ASP A 85 -6.61 -34.66 3.31
CA ASP A 85 -6.91 -35.30 2.03
C ASP A 85 -8.11 -34.60 1.34
N PRO A 86 -8.14 -34.48 0.00
CA PRO A 86 -9.19 -33.80 -0.74
C PRO A 86 -10.37 -34.75 -1.01
N VAL A 87 -11.10 -35.18 0.03
CA VAL A 87 -12.42 -35.83 -0.08
C VAL A 87 -13.26 -35.43 1.13
N ASP A 88 -13.73 -34.18 1.15
CA ASP A 88 -14.86 -33.74 1.98
C ASP A 88 -15.61 -32.61 1.24
N LEU A 89 -16.10 -32.97 0.05
CA LEU A 89 -17.20 -32.29 -0.64
C LEU A 89 -18.44 -33.18 -0.52
N ALA A 90 -19.21 -33.01 0.55
CA ALA A 90 -20.63 -33.35 0.62
C ALA A 90 -21.24 -32.65 1.83
N GLY A 91 -22.23 -31.77 1.60
CA GLY A 91 -22.93 -31.07 2.68
C GLY A 91 -23.88 -32.00 3.46
N PRO A 92 -24.52 -31.45 4.51
CA PRO A 92 -25.87 -31.87 4.81
C PRO A 92 -26.82 -30.67 4.87
N ASP A 93 -27.94 -30.83 4.18
CA ASP A 93 -29.20 -30.15 4.45
C ASP A 93 -29.51 -30.20 5.96
N GLN A 94 -29.75 -29.04 6.57
CA GLN A 94 -30.78 -28.93 7.61
C GLN A 94 -31.29 -27.50 7.73
N VAL A 95 -32.54 -27.35 7.32
CA VAL A 95 -33.42 -26.22 7.55
C VAL A 95 -33.63 -26.02 9.04
N VAL A 96 -33.35 -24.81 9.55
CA VAL A 96 -33.96 -24.31 10.79
C VAL A 96 -34.42 -22.87 10.57
N MET A 97 -35.71 -22.66 10.80
CA MET A 97 -36.48 -21.46 10.52
C MET A 97 -36.10 -20.27 11.41
N SER A 98 -36.13 -19.07 10.82
CA SER A 98 -36.11 -17.79 11.52
C SER A 98 -37.47 -17.49 12.18
N PRO A 99 -37.52 -16.78 13.32
CA PRO A 99 -38.68 -15.99 13.67
C PRO A 99 -38.56 -14.57 13.09
N ILE A 100 -39.62 -14.17 12.39
CA ILE A 100 -39.90 -12.81 11.92
C ILE A 100 -40.45 -11.98 13.09
N SER A 101 -39.98 -10.74 13.23
CA SER A 101 -40.65 -9.49 13.73
C SER A 101 -39.62 -8.65 14.49
N ALA A 102 -39.49 -7.33 14.38
CA ALA A 102 -40.14 -6.30 13.57
C ALA A 102 -39.20 -5.06 13.56
N SER A 103 -39.51 -4.12 12.67
CA SER A 103 -38.81 -2.87 12.36
C SER A 103 -38.33 -2.03 13.55
N THR A 104 -37.09 -1.57 13.48
CA THR A 104 -36.71 -0.20 13.84
C THR A 104 -35.60 0.29 12.90
N THR A 105 -35.89 1.40 12.24
CA THR A 105 -35.00 2.19 11.38
C THR A 105 -33.80 2.71 12.17
N THR A 106 -32.57 2.38 11.75
CA THR A 106 -31.37 3.15 12.07
C THR A 106 -30.62 3.48 10.78
N LYS A 107 -30.39 4.79 10.60
CA LYS A 107 -29.84 5.41 9.40
C LYS A 107 -28.36 5.09 9.25
N SER A 108 -27.95 4.82 8.01
CA SER A 108 -26.55 4.72 7.59
C SER A 108 -25.76 6.01 7.91
N PRO A 109 -24.52 5.92 8.41
CA PRO A 109 -23.71 7.09 8.79
C PRO A 109 -23.08 7.83 7.60
N PHE A 110 -23.39 7.48 6.35
CA PHE A 110 -22.78 8.10 5.16
C PHE A 110 -23.55 9.31 4.57
N SER A 111 -24.51 9.92 5.29
CA SER A 111 -25.32 11.03 4.76
C SER A 111 -24.89 12.43 5.19
N ALA A 112 -23.69 12.63 5.72
CA ALA A 112 -23.28 13.90 6.34
C ALA A 112 -22.03 14.54 5.70
N PHE A 113 -21.93 14.54 4.37
CA PHE A 113 -21.11 15.51 3.63
C PHE A 113 -21.78 15.82 2.28
N LYS A 114 -22.79 16.69 2.30
CA LYS A 114 -23.26 17.41 1.10
C LYS A 114 -22.88 18.88 1.28
N SER A 115 -21.87 19.33 0.56
CA SER A 115 -21.68 20.76 0.25
C SER A 115 -22.14 21.02 -1.19
N PRO A 116 -22.79 22.16 -1.47
CA PRO A 116 -23.41 22.43 -2.76
C PRO A 116 -22.40 23.04 -3.72
N LEU A 117 -22.21 22.42 -4.89
CA LEU A 117 -21.62 23.10 -6.04
C LEU A 117 -22.64 23.05 -7.18
N ARG A 118 -23.39 24.14 -7.30
CA ARG A 118 -24.17 24.45 -8.50
C ARG A 118 -23.24 25.05 -9.54
N ASN A 119 -23.32 24.52 -10.74
CA ASN A 119 -23.07 25.25 -11.97
C ASN A 119 -24.00 26.46 -12.04
N GLU A 120 -23.46 27.66 -12.21
CA GLU A 120 -24.13 28.69 -13.00
C GLU A 120 -23.15 29.34 -13.96
N SER A 121 -23.64 29.50 -15.19
CA SER A 121 -23.00 30.07 -16.36
C SER A 121 -22.67 31.55 -16.16
N ILE A 122 -21.63 31.97 -16.87
CA ILE A 122 -21.28 33.37 -17.12
C ILE A 122 -22.40 34.03 -17.95
N ASP A 123 -22.63 35.32 -17.65
CA ASP A 123 -23.45 36.35 -18.31
C ASP A 123 -24.84 36.73 -17.71
N ALA A 124 -24.96 38.05 -17.42
CA ALA A 124 -26.00 38.81 -16.72
C ALA A 124 -25.97 38.65 -15.18
N VAL A 125 -25.57 39.65 -14.37
CA VAL A 125 -26.22 40.96 -14.22
C VAL A 125 -25.20 41.98 -13.69
N ILE A 126 -25.09 43.12 -14.41
CA ILE A 126 -24.50 44.37 -13.92
C ILE A 126 -25.60 45.15 -13.19
N ASP A 127 -25.20 45.87 -12.14
CA ASP A 127 -25.96 46.78 -11.26
C ASP A 127 -26.76 46.13 -10.11
N ASP A 128 -26.13 46.02 -8.93
CA ASP A 128 -26.51 46.80 -7.74
C ASP A 128 -25.48 46.59 -6.61
N VAL A 129 -24.81 47.65 -6.17
CA VAL A 129 -23.80 47.62 -5.11
C VAL A 129 -24.49 48.02 -3.80
N SER A 130 -24.83 47.03 -2.98
CA SER A 130 -25.18 47.24 -1.58
C SER A 130 -24.20 46.50 -0.66
N LYS A 131 -23.61 47.25 0.28
CA LYS A 131 -22.58 46.81 1.22
C LYS A 131 -23.11 45.71 2.14
N GLU A 132 -22.83 44.46 1.81
CA GLU A 132 -22.81 43.37 2.78
C GLU A 132 -21.39 43.17 3.30
N THR A 133 -21.27 43.21 4.63
CA THR A 133 -20.05 43.00 5.41
C THR A 133 -19.37 41.69 5.01
N LEU A 134 -18.11 41.79 4.59
CA LEU A 134 -17.21 40.67 4.36
C LEU A 134 -17.25 39.69 5.54
N PRO A 135 -17.39 38.37 5.30
CA PRO A 135 -17.25 37.38 6.35
C PRO A 135 -15.83 37.45 6.93
N THR A 136 -15.76 37.65 8.24
CA THR A 136 -14.54 37.59 9.04
C THR A 136 -13.76 36.31 8.72
N PRO A 137 -12.42 36.36 8.55
CA PRO A 137 -11.62 35.15 8.40
C PRO A 137 -11.87 34.21 9.60
N PRO A 138 -11.88 32.87 9.41
CA PRO A 138 -12.06 31.94 10.52
C PRO A 138 -10.99 32.22 11.59
N LEU A 139 -11.40 32.29 12.86
CA LEU A 139 -10.48 32.46 13.99
C LEU A 139 -9.27 31.53 13.87
N ASP A 140 -8.08 32.04 14.20
CA ASP A 140 -6.84 31.27 14.34
C ASP A 140 -7.11 29.97 15.12
N GLN A 141 -7.16 28.84 14.41
CA GLN A 141 -7.32 27.54 15.05
C GLN A 141 -6.07 27.25 15.88
N SER A 142 -6.24 26.77 17.11
CA SER A 142 -5.08 26.38 17.90
C SER A 142 -4.35 25.22 17.24
N THR A 143 -3.04 25.10 17.47
CA THR A 143 -2.24 23.97 16.98
C THR A 143 -2.83 22.62 17.41
N GLU A 144 -3.38 22.58 18.62
CA GLU A 144 -4.09 21.43 19.18
C GLU A 144 -5.35 21.07 18.38
N GLN A 145 -6.19 22.05 18.02
CA GLN A 145 -7.40 21.81 17.22
C GLN A 145 -7.06 21.24 15.84
N VAL A 146 -6.02 21.77 15.19
CA VAL A 146 -5.55 21.25 13.89
C VAL A 146 -5.00 19.84 14.04
N ALA A 147 -4.19 19.57 15.07
CA ALA A 147 -3.67 18.24 15.34
C ALA A 147 -4.78 17.20 15.55
N HIS A 148 -5.85 17.56 16.26
CA HIS A 148 -7.03 16.69 16.40
C HIS A 148 -7.70 16.39 15.07
N LYS A 149 -7.86 17.38 14.18
CA LYS A 149 -8.44 17.16 12.83
C LYS A 149 -7.58 16.24 11.98
N ILE A 150 -6.25 16.39 12.03
CA ILE A 150 -5.32 15.49 11.33
C ILE A 150 -5.47 14.06 11.86
N LEU A 151 -5.60 13.90 13.18
CA LEU A 151 -5.84 12.60 13.80
C LEU A 151 -7.21 12.02 13.43
N ASP A 152 -8.25 12.84 13.21
CA ASP A 152 -9.54 12.37 12.70
C ASP A 152 -9.40 11.75 11.32
N VAL A 153 -8.62 12.38 10.43
CA VAL A 153 -8.30 11.83 9.10
C VAL A 153 -7.55 10.50 9.25
N LEU A 154 -6.48 10.46 10.05
CA LEU A 154 -5.74 9.21 10.30
C LEU A 154 -6.62 8.10 10.86
N GLN A 155 -7.60 8.45 11.69
CA GLN A 155 -8.56 7.50 12.24
C GLN A 155 -9.46 6.92 11.14
N VAL A 156 -9.94 7.73 10.18
CA VAL A 156 -10.78 7.25 9.07
C VAL A 156 -10.02 6.31 8.14
N PHE A 157 -8.76 6.61 7.86
CA PHE A 157 -7.94 5.78 6.97
C PHE A 157 -7.42 4.50 7.64
N GLY A 158 -7.25 4.53 8.96
CA GLY A 158 -6.73 3.42 9.74
C GLY A 158 -7.74 2.31 10.06
N ARG A 159 -7.21 1.17 10.51
CA ARG A 159 -8.01 0.07 11.10
C ARG A 159 -7.68 -0.09 12.57
N HIS A 160 -8.66 0.17 13.42
CA HIS A 160 -8.50 0.15 14.87
C HIS A 160 -9.04 -1.17 15.41
N ILE A 161 -8.19 -1.96 16.05
CA ILE A 161 -8.64 -3.16 16.74
C ILE A 161 -9.23 -2.72 18.08
N ILE A 162 -10.50 -3.03 18.28
CA ILE A 162 -11.18 -2.87 19.56
C ILE A 162 -11.00 -4.20 20.33
N PRO A 163 -10.41 -4.19 21.55
CA PRO A 163 -10.31 -5.40 22.36
C PRO A 163 -11.68 -6.01 22.64
N GLU A 164 -11.78 -7.35 22.62
CA GLU A 164 -13.03 -8.07 22.89
C GLU A 164 -13.66 -7.62 24.21
N GLY A 165 -14.96 -7.31 24.17
CA GLY A 165 -15.75 -6.89 25.34
C GLY A 165 -15.71 -5.39 25.67
N GLN A 166 -15.13 -4.54 24.83
CA GLN A 166 -15.17 -3.08 25.00
C GLN A 166 -15.89 -2.40 23.83
N GLU A 167 -17.10 -1.87 24.03
CA GLU A 167 -17.87 -1.22 22.95
C GLU A 167 -17.54 0.29 22.77
N ASN A 168 -16.98 0.94 23.79
CA ASN A 168 -16.68 2.38 23.81
C ASN A 168 -15.18 2.65 24.06
N HIS A 169 -14.29 1.97 23.34
CA HIS A 169 -12.86 2.19 23.49
C HIS A 169 -12.43 3.47 22.74
N GLU A 170 -11.90 4.44 23.48
CA GLU A 170 -11.23 5.60 22.89
C GLU A 170 -10.04 5.12 22.06
N TRP A 171 -9.89 5.61 20.82
CA TRP A 171 -8.80 5.18 19.96
C TRP A 171 -7.44 5.56 20.57
N LEU A 172 -6.74 4.57 21.15
CA LEU A 172 -5.45 4.76 21.83
C LEU A 172 -4.42 5.49 20.95
N GLY A 173 -4.45 5.24 19.64
CA GLY A 173 -3.59 5.92 18.67
C GLY A 173 -3.69 7.44 18.73
N ARG A 174 -4.88 8.00 19.01
CA ARG A 174 -5.05 9.45 19.20
C ARG A 174 -4.14 9.98 20.29
N LYS A 175 -4.24 9.39 21.47
CA LYS A 175 -3.44 9.79 22.65
C LYS A 175 -1.95 9.64 22.38
N MET A 176 -1.54 8.56 21.74
CA MET A 176 -0.12 8.24 21.53
C MET A 176 0.55 9.07 20.45
N PHE A 177 -0.20 9.50 19.42
CA PHE A 177 0.36 10.23 18.28
C PHE A 177 0.04 11.73 18.29
N HIS A 178 -0.89 12.21 19.12
CA HIS A 178 -1.18 13.64 19.26
C HIS A 178 0.07 14.50 19.49
N PRO A 179 0.97 14.20 20.44
CA PRO A 179 2.14 15.06 20.68
C PRO A 179 3.04 15.19 19.44
N ARG A 180 3.18 14.12 18.64
CA ARG A 180 3.99 14.13 17.41
C ARG A 180 3.33 14.97 16.33
N VAL A 181 2.03 14.79 16.10
CA VAL A 181 1.28 15.56 15.11
C VAL A 181 1.26 17.04 15.48
N GLU A 182 1.00 17.36 16.74
CA GLU A 182 0.97 18.74 17.23
C GLU A 182 2.32 19.45 17.07
N GLU A 183 3.42 18.72 17.24
CA GLU A 183 4.78 19.26 17.05
C GLU A 183 5.04 19.69 15.59
N TYR A 184 4.59 18.90 14.60
CA TYR A 184 4.64 19.30 13.19
C TYR A 184 3.81 20.55 12.92
N VAL A 185 2.59 20.59 13.48
CA VAL A 185 1.69 21.73 13.35
C VAL A 185 2.32 22.99 13.97
N LYS A 186 2.92 22.89 15.16
CA LYS A 186 3.65 23.99 15.84
C LYS A 186 4.81 24.52 15.00
N LYS A 187 5.53 23.64 14.30
CA LYS A 187 6.66 24.01 13.44
C LYS A 187 6.24 24.56 12.08
N GLY A 188 4.97 24.40 11.67
CA GLY A 188 4.56 24.73 10.31
C GLY A 188 5.21 23.81 9.27
N GLU A 189 5.39 22.54 9.60
CA GLU A 189 5.98 21.53 8.72
C GLU A 189 4.95 20.48 8.33
N SER A 190 5.08 19.91 7.13
CA SER A 190 4.24 18.77 6.71
C SER A 190 4.31 17.64 7.73
N VAL A 191 3.17 17.03 8.03
CA VAL A 191 3.12 15.86 8.91
C VAL A 191 3.76 14.68 8.20
N LYS A 192 4.92 14.23 8.70
CA LYS A 192 5.64 13.10 8.11
C LYS A 192 5.16 11.80 8.73
N MET A 193 4.74 10.88 7.87
CA MET A 193 4.37 9.52 8.21
C MET A 193 5.39 8.55 7.63
N ILE A 194 5.64 7.44 8.32
CA ILE A 194 6.51 6.37 7.82
C ILE A 194 5.80 5.02 7.84
N ILE A 195 5.88 4.29 6.74
CA ILE A 195 5.24 2.98 6.57
C ILE A 195 6.24 1.95 6.04
N PRO A 196 6.65 0.96 6.84
CA PRO A 196 7.38 -0.20 6.34
C PRO A 196 6.48 -1.04 5.42
N ALA A 197 6.76 -1.04 4.11
CA ALA A 197 5.86 -1.59 3.09
C ALA A 197 6.52 -1.64 1.70
N PHE A 198 5.84 -2.27 0.75
CA PHE A 198 6.25 -2.37 -0.66
C PHE A 198 7.66 -2.95 -0.86
N PRO A 199 7.88 -4.20 -0.40
CA PRO A 199 9.12 -4.92 -0.60
C PRO A 199 9.35 -5.24 -2.09
N TRP A 200 8.54 -6.16 -2.61
CA TRP A 200 8.57 -6.81 -3.92
C TRP A 200 7.35 -7.74 -4.02
N LYS A 201 6.89 -8.11 -5.21
CA LYS A 201 5.85 -9.15 -5.37
C LYS A 201 6.35 -10.51 -4.84
N SER A 202 5.47 -11.26 -4.19
CA SER A 202 5.71 -12.63 -3.68
C SER A 202 6.41 -13.53 -4.71
N ILE A 203 7.39 -14.33 -4.26
CA ILE A 203 8.11 -15.28 -5.12
C ILE A 203 7.18 -16.37 -5.69
N ASN A 204 6.06 -16.66 -5.02
CA ASN A 204 5.03 -17.56 -5.53
C ASN A 204 4.13 -16.86 -6.57
N ARG A 205 4.65 -16.78 -7.80
CA ARG A 205 3.96 -16.24 -9.00
C ARG A 205 2.90 -17.19 -9.56
N THR A 206 2.97 -18.46 -9.20
CA THR A 206 2.03 -19.47 -9.68
C THR A 206 0.70 -19.39 -8.95
N ASP A 207 0.71 -19.14 -7.64
CA ASP A 207 -0.50 -19.23 -6.83
C ASP A 207 -0.98 -17.88 -6.30
N LYS A 208 -0.08 -16.95 -5.94
CA LYS A 208 -0.44 -15.79 -5.12
C LYS A 208 -0.63 -14.50 -5.89
N VAL A 209 0.32 -14.17 -6.76
CA VAL A 209 0.39 -12.89 -7.48
C VAL A 209 0.24 -13.10 -8.99
N THR A 210 -0.09 -12.05 -9.72
CA THR A 210 -0.23 -12.04 -11.19
C THR A 210 1.12 -11.93 -11.92
N GLY A 211 2.13 -11.36 -11.27
CA GLY A 211 3.43 -11.06 -11.89
C GLY A 211 4.50 -10.62 -10.88
N VAL A 212 5.60 -10.08 -11.40
CA VAL A 212 6.78 -9.65 -10.61
C VAL A 212 6.81 -8.16 -10.28
N LEU A 213 6.17 -7.36 -11.14
CA LEU A 213 6.11 -5.91 -11.01
C LEU A 213 4.83 -5.48 -10.29
N PRO A 214 4.79 -4.24 -9.77
CA PRO A 214 3.57 -3.60 -9.29
C PRO A 214 2.41 -3.76 -10.28
N ASP A 215 1.22 -4.05 -9.76
CA ASP A 215 -0.01 -4.20 -10.55
C ASP A 215 -1.13 -3.31 -9.98
N LEU A 216 -2.41 -3.58 -10.31
CA LEU A 216 -3.54 -2.80 -9.80
C LEU A 216 -3.54 -2.68 -8.26
N GLY A 217 -3.01 -3.68 -7.53
CA GLY A 217 -2.96 -3.64 -6.08
C GLY A 217 -2.04 -2.53 -5.56
N GLU A 218 -0.86 -2.40 -6.16
CA GLU A 218 0.07 -1.32 -5.84
C GLU A 218 -0.47 0.04 -6.28
N ASP A 219 -1.14 0.11 -7.43
CA ASP A 219 -1.78 1.33 -7.93
C ASP A 219 -2.83 1.88 -6.95
N LEU A 220 -3.76 1.03 -6.51
CA LEU A 220 -4.80 1.36 -5.54
C LEU A 220 -4.19 1.75 -4.17
N ALA A 221 -3.11 1.08 -3.78
CA ALA A 221 -2.44 1.35 -2.52
C ALA A 221 -1.73 2.71 -2.52
N LEU A 222 -1.03 3.06 -3.61
CA LEU A 222 -0.43 4.39 -3.78
C LEU A 222 -1.50 5.48 -3.80
N ALA A 223 -2.60 5.26 -4.53
CA ALA A 223 -3.71 6.19 -4.58
C ALA A 223 -4.30 6.43 -3.19
N ARG A 224 -4.47 5.38 -2.37
CA ARG A 224 -4.94 5.51 -0.98
C ARG A 224 -3.98 6.27 -0.08
N LEU A 225 -2.67 6.06 -0.21
CA LEU A 225 -1.68 6.80 0.58
C LEU A 225 -1.63 8.28 0.16
N ASN A 226 -1.78 8.57 -1.13
CA ASN A 226 -1.88 9.94 -1.62
C ASN A 226 -3.18 10.62 -1.14
N ASP A 227 -4.30 9.90 -1.18
CA ASP A 227 -5.60 10.39 -0.68
C ASP A 227 -5.50 10.77 0.81
N LEU A 228 -4.80 9.98 1.62
CA LEU A 228 -4.49 10.35 3.01
C LEU A 228 -3.76 11.70 3.10
N CYS A 229 -2.73 11.92 2.28
CA CYS A 229 -2.01 13.21 2.25
C CYS A 229 -2.92 14.36 1.81
N VAL A 230 -3.77 14.14 0.80
CA VAL A 230 -4.72 15.13 0.28
C VAL A 230 -5.77 15.50 1.35
N GLU A 231 -6.35 14.51 2.04
CA GLU A 231 -7.32 14.75 3.11
C GLU A 231 -6.71 15.50 4.30
N ILE A 232 -5.45 15.21 4.66
CA ILE A 232 -4.73 16.01 5.66
C ILE A 232 -4.50 17.45 5.14
N GLY A 233 -4.15 17.63 3.87
CA GLY A 233 -3.99 18.94 3.22
C GLY A 233 -5.24 19.82 3.26
N LYS A 234 -6.44 19.22 3.30
CA LYS A 234 -7.71 19.95 3.45
C LYS A 234 -7.91 20.56 4.84
N VAL A 235 -7.29 19.97 5.88
CA VAL A 235 -7.41 20.44 7.27
C VAL A 235 -6.15 21.12 7.81
N TYR A 236 -5.01 20.99 7.11
CA TYR A 236 -3.73 21.55 7.49
C TYR A 236 -2.95 22.03 6.27
N THR A 237 -2.61 23.32 6.23
CA THR A 237 -2.07 23.99 5.03
C THR A 237 -0.69 23.48 4.59
N HIS A 238 0.12 22.93 5.50
CA HIS A 238 1.41 22.34 5.14
C HIS A 238 1.28 20.86 4.73
N GLY A 239 0.07 20.30 4.76
CA GLY A 239 -0.22 18.96 4.30
C GLY A 239 0.54 17.87 5.04
N ALA A 240 0.83 16.79 4.32
CA ALA A 240 1.46 15.60 4.85
C ALA A 240 2.30 14.89 3.79
N GLU A 241 3.24 14.07 4.27
CA GLU A 241 4.06 13.19 3.44
C GLU A 241 3.99 11.76 4.00
N VAL A 242 3.91 10.77 3.10
CA VAL A 242 4.09 9.36 3.45
C VAL A 242 5.42 8.87 2.91
N HIS A 243 6.29 8.45 3.82
CA HIS A 243 7.58 7.87 3.53
C HIS A 243 7.45 6.35 3.59
N ILE A 244 7.44 5.70 2.43
CA ILE A 244 7.48 4.25 2.30
C ILE A 244 8.89 3.79 2.63
N ALA A 245 9.06 3.19 3.80
CA ALA A 245 10.30 2.54 4.20
C ALA A 245 10.31 1.14 3.58
N THR A 246 10.79 1.01 2.34
CA THR A 246 10.81 -0.30 1.69
C THR A 246 11.80 -1.22 2.39
N ASP A 247 11.27 -2.34 2.87
CA ASP A 247 12.03 -3.47 3.40
C ASP A 247 12.62 -4.33 2.27
N GLY A 248 12.59 -3.82 1.03
CA GLY A 248 13.19 -4.30 -0.22
C GLY A 248 14.42 -5.19 -0.04
N LEU A 249 15.52 -4.48 0.15
CA LEU A 249 16.84 -5.08 0.24
C LEU A 249 17.06 -5.84 1.56
N VAL A 250 16.14 -5.69 2.53
CA VAL A 250 16.27 -6.27 3.86
C VAL A 250 15.99 -7.77 3.83
N PHE A 251 15.01 -8.25 3.05
CA PHE A 251 14.64 -9.68 3.05
C PHE A 251 14.76 -10.41 1.72
N ASN A 252 14.98 -9.73 0.60
CA ASN A 252 14.89 -10.33 -0.73
C ASN A 252 15.76 -11.60 -0.91
N ASP A 253 17.02 -11.58 -0.48
CA ASP A 253 17.94 -12.74 -0.52
C ASP A 253 17.46 -13.90 0.38
N VAL A 254 16.79 -13.60 1.49
CA VAL A 254 16.27 -14.62 2.43
C VAL A 254 15.11 -15.41 1.80
N VAL A 255 14.30 -14.76 0.96
CA VAL A 255 13.14 -15.36 0.30
C VAL A 255 13.40 -15.81 -1.14
N GLY A 256 14.58 -15.49 -1.68
CA GLY A 256 15.02 -15.92 -3.01
C GLY A 256 14.61 -14.98 -4.14
N ILE A 257 14.48 -13.70 -3.85
CA ILE A 257 14.23 -12.63 -4.82
C ILE A 257 15.53 -11.88 -5.06
N SER A 258 15.84 -11.60 -6.33
CA SER A 258 17.11 -10.97 -6.69
C SER A 258 17.11 -9.47 -6.36
N ASP A 259 18.31 -8.92 -6.22
CA ASP A 259 18.50 -7.48 -6.05
C ASP A 259 17.97 -6.68 -7.25
N ASP A 260 18.09 -7.23 -8.46
CA ASP A 260 17.50 -6.66 -9.67
C ASP A 260 15.97 -6.58 -9.58
N GLU A 261 15.30 -7.66 -9.20
CA GLU A 261 13.83 -7.65 -9.07
C GLU A 261 13.35 -6.68 -7.98
N THR A 262 14.08 -6.60 -6.87
CA THR A 262 13.80 -5.62 -5.81
C THR A 262 13.95 -4.18 -6.32
N TRP A 263 15.00 -3.89 -7.10
CA TRP A 263 15.18 -2.59 -7.72
C TRP A 263 14.05 -2.27 -8.70
N GLU A 264 13.76 -3.16 -9.65
CA GLU A 264 12.76 -2.94 -10.69
C GLU A 264 11.35 -2.73 -10.09
N TYR A 265 11.00 -3.48 -9.03
CA TYR A 265 9.73 -3.28 -8.33
C TYR A 265 9.64 -1.89 -7.71
N GLY A 266 10.66 -1.47 -6.95
CA GLY A 266 10.67 -0.15 -6.31
C GLY A 266 10.73 1.01 -7.31
N ALA A 267 11.47 0.85 -8.40
CA ALA A 267 11.53 1.84 -9.49
C ALA A 267 10.18 1.98 -10.19
N THR A 268 9.55 0.86 -10.55
CA THR A 268 8.21 0.85 -11.19
C THR A 268 7.16 1.47 -10.27
N LEU A 269 7.21 1.17 -8.96
CA LEU A 269 6.29 1.74 -7.98
C LEU A 269 6.36 3.27 -7.94
N MET A 270 7.57 3.83 -7.95
CA MET A 270 7.75 5.28 -7.90
C MET A 270 7.49 5.96 -9.25
N ASP A 271 7.70 5.27 -10.37
CA ASP A 271 7.27 5.74 -11.69
C ASP A 271 5.74 5.86 -11.76
N MET A 272 4.99 4.86 -11.25
CA MET A 272 3.54 4.93 -11.13
C MET A 272 3.09 6.14 -10.29
N ALA A 273 3.72 6.37 -9.14
CA ALA A 273 3.41 7.52 -8.29
C ALA A 273 3.70 8.85 -9.00
N ALA A 274 4.81 8.95 -9.72
CA ALA A 274 5.21 10.15 -10.46
C ALA A 274 4.26 10.44 -11.64
N GLN A 275 3.87 9.43 -12.41
CA GLN A 275 2.91 9.56 -13.52
C GLN A 275 1.55 10.08 -13.04
N LYS A 276 1.15 9.75 -11.81
CA LYS A 276 -0.10 10.23 -11.20
C LYS A 276 0.05 11.54 -10.42
N GLY A 277 1.25 12.12 -10.37
CA GLY A 277 1.52 13.38 -9.65
C GLY A 277 1.40 13.25 -8.12
N TYR A 278 1.74 12.09 -7.55
CA TYR A 278 1.67 11.86 -6.11
C TYR A 278 2.90 12.44 -5.38
N ASP A 279 2.95 13.77 -5.27
CA ASP A 279 4.09 14.52 -4.71
C ASP A 279 4.34 14.23 -3.22
N GLY A 280 3.31 13.79 -2.49
CA GLY A 280 3.39 13.48 -1.06
C GLY A 280 3.97 12.10 -0.73
N ILE A 281 4.34 11.29 -1.73
CA ILE A 281 4.85 9.93 -1.53
C ILE A 281 6.36 9.88 -1.77
N LYS A 282 7.11 9.36 -0.80
CA LYS A 282 8.56 9.17 -0.87
C LYS A 282 8.93 7.72 -0.61
N LEU A 283 9.97 7.23 -1.28
CA LEU A 283 10.51 5.88 -1.05
C LEU A 283 11.86 5.98 -0.36
N LEU A 284 11.96 5.42 0.85
CA LEU A 284 13.19 5.28 1.63
C LEU A 284 13.61 3.80 1.66
N ARG A 285 14.85 3.54 1.27
CA ARG A 285 15.50 2.23 1.28
C ARG A 285 16.39 2.12 2.52
N VAL A 286 16.80 0.90 2.85
CA VAL A 286 17.75 0.65 3.94
C VAL A 286 19.04 1.47 3.81
N MET A 287 19.56 1.65 2.58
CA MET A 287 20.76 2.45 2.32
C MET A 287 20.59 3.94 2.62
N ASP A 288 19.36 4.46 2.52
CA ASP A 288 19.04 5.85 2.87
C ASP A 288 19.10 6.03 4.39
N PHE A 289 18.51 5.10 5.15
CA PHE A 289 18.60 5.10 6.62
C PHE A 289 20.02 4.90 7.14
N LEU A 290 20.86 4.18 6.40
CA LEU A 290 22.28 3.99 6.73
C LEU A 290 23.15 5.19 6.36
N GLY A 291 22.61 6.19 5.65
CA GLY A 291 23.35 7.36 5.18
C GLY A 291 24.41 7.00 4.14
N LEU A 292 24.16 5.97 3.34
CA LEU A 292 25.02 5.52 2.22
C LEU A 292 24.65 6.21 0.90
N THR A 293 23.48 6.82 0.84
CA THR A 293 22.99 7.66 -0.26
C THR A 293 22.93 9.12 0.17
N LYS A 294 22.74 10.02 -0.79
CA LYS A 294 22.49 11.43 -0.54
C LYS A 294 21.09 11.79 -1.01
N GLU A 295 20.39 12.63 -0.25
CA GLU A 295 19.02 13.05 -0.56
C GLU A 295 18.90 13.89 -1.84
N ASP A 296 19.97 14.57 -2.25
CA ASP A 296 19.98 15.52 -3.39
C ASP A 296 20.31 14.88 -4.74
N GLU A 297 20.66 13.59 -4.78
CA GLU A 297 21.04 12.87 -5.98
C GLU A 297 20.08 11.68 -6.22
N PRO A 298 19.41 11.61 -7.40
CA PRO A 298 18.62 10.43 -7.75
C PRO A 298 19.49 9.17 -7.74
N LEU A 299 19.07 8.16 -6.99
CA LEU A 299 19.77 6.88 -6.95
C LEU A 299 19.62 6.17 -8.29
N THR A 300 20.74 5.83 -8.95
CA THR A 300 20.72 5.00 -10.16
C THR A 300 20.75 3.53 -9.82
N ARG A 301 20.37 2.68 -10.78
CA ARG A 301 20.42 1.22 -10.64
C ARG A 301 21.83 0.72 -10.35
N GLU A 302 22.81 1.24 -11.08
CA GLU A 302 24.22 0.86 -10.92
C GLU A 302 24.69 1.20 -9.52
N LYS A 303 24.36 2.40 -9.03
CA LYS A 303 24.74 2.82 -7.69
C LYS A 303 24.01 2.03 -6.60
N TYR A 304 22.74 1.70 -6.81
CA TYR A 304 22.00 0.81 -5.93
C TYR A 304 22.74 -0.54 -5.80
N MET A 305 23.11 -1.18 -6.91
CA MET A 305 23.81 -2.47 -6.90
C MET A 305 25.18 -2.39 -6.21
N GLU A 306 25.93 -1.30 -6.39
CA GLU A 306 27.20 -1.09 -5.66
C GLU A 306 27.02 -1.03 -4.14
N LEU A 307 25.89 -0.50 -3.67
CA LEU A 307 25.61 -0.29 -2.25
C LEU A 307 24.95 -1.50 -1.56
N VAL A 308 24.51 -2.50 -2.33
CA VAL A 308 23.73 -3.64 -1.81
C VAL A 308 24.45 -4.37 -0.67
N ASP A 309 25.68 -4.83 -0.92
CA ASP A 309 26.43 -5.66 0.04
C ASP A 309 26.85 -4.85 1.27
N GLU A 310 27.30 -3.61 1.07
CA GLU A 310 27.64 -2.69 2.16
C GLU A 310 26.42 -2.41 3.04
N SER A 311 25.23 -2.22 2.44
CA SER A 311 23.99 -1.96 3.17
C SER A 311 23.60 -3.11 4.08
N ARG A 312 23.66 -4.35 3.56
CA ARG A 312 23.35 -5.56 4.36
C ARG A 312 24.34 -5.74 5.51
N GLN A 313 25.64 -5.65 5.21
CA GLN A 313 26.70 -5.82 6.22
C GLN A 313 26.60 -4.73 7.31
N THR A 314 26.33 -3.49 6.92
CA THR A 314 26.20 -2.38 7.87
C THR A 314 24.95 -2.53 8.73
N LEU A 315 23.80 -2.93 8.15
CA LEU A 315 22.58 -3.20 8.91
C LEU A 315 22.79 -4.34 9.92
N GLU A 316 23.44 -5.42 9.51
CA GLU A 316 23.72 -6.57 10.38
C GLU A 316 24.71 -6.22 11.49
N ALA A 317 25.74 -5.41 11.20
CA ALA A 317 26.75 -5.00 12.18
C ALA A 317 26.25 -3.96 13.20
N GLN A 318 25.22 -3.16 12.87
CA GLN A 318 24.72 -2.11 13.76
C GLN A 318 23.98 -2.64 15.01
N PHE A 319 23.53 -3.90 15.00
CA PHE A 319 22.59 -4.39 16.01
C PHE A 319 22.97 -5.77 16.57
N GLY A 320 23.89 -5.78 17.55
CA GLY A 320 24.06 -6.88 18.54
C GLY A 320 24.20 -8.30 17.98
N ASP A 321 23.67 -9.28 18.72
CA ASP A 321 23.50 -10.68 18.29
C ASP A 321 22.00 -10.93 18.09
N PRO A 322 21.47 -10.69 16.88
CA PRO A 322 20.03 -10.73 16.62
C PRO A 322 19.42 -12.11 16.88
N ASP A 323 20.19 -13.19 16.71
CA ASP A 323 19.67 -14.56 16.88
C ASP A 323 19.33 -14.83 18.35
N LYS A 324 20.24 -14.46 19.26
CA LYS A 324 20.02 -14.62 20.69
C LYS A 324 18.89 -13.73 21.20
N ASP A 325 18.85 -12.47 20.75
CA ASP A 325 17.85 -11.50 21.18
C ASP A 325 16.45 -11.89 20.68
N VAL A 326 16.31 -12.23 19.39
CA VAL A 326 15.04 -12.66 18.79
C VAL A 326 14.50 -13.92 19.46
N ARG A 327 15.34 -14.94 19.71
CA ARG A 327 14.88 -16.15 20.41
C ARG A 327 14.39 -15.84 21.82
N ALA A 328 15.14 -15.03 22.57
CA ALA A 328 14.72 -14.62 23.91
C ALA A 328 13.39 -13.84 23.89
N MET A 329 13.18 -12.99 22.88
CA MET A 329 11.92 -12.25 22.71
C MET A 329 10.76 -13.15 22.29
N ILE A 330 10.96 -14.10 21.38
CA ILE A 330 9.92 -15.08 21.01
C ILE A 330 9.44 -15.86 22.24
N ASP A 331 10.34 -16.14 23.18
CA ASP A 331 10.01 -16.85 24.42
C ASP A 331 9.29 -15.98 25.47
N THR A 332 9.46 -14.64 25.41
CA THR A 332 9.06 -13.73 26.51
C THR A 332 8.05 -12.65 26.12
N ASP A 333 7.86 -12.36 24.83
CA ASP A 333 6.96 -11.33 24.30
C ASP A 333 5.95 -11.93 23.30
N ASN A 334 4.66 -11.79 23.62
CA ASN A 334 3.58 -12.38 22.85
C ASN A 334 3.46 -11.76 21.44
N ASP A 335 3.71 -10.45 21.31
CA ASP A 335 3.64 -9.75 20.03
C ASP A 335 4.74 -10.21 19.07
N THR A 336 5.96 -10.40 19.59
CA THR A 336 7.06 -11.01 18.83
C THR A 336 6.73 -12.44 18.41
N LEU A 337 6.17 -13.26 19.32
CA LEU A 337 5.75 -14.63 19.01
C LEU A 337 4.64 -14.68 17.94
N MET A 338 3.64 -13.78 18.01
CA MET A 338 2.59 -13.65 17.00
C MET A 338 3.16 -13.28 15.64
N THR A 339 4.13 -12.36 15.60
CA THR A 339 4.81 -11.96 14.36
C THR A 339 5.57 -13.14 13.74
N TYR A 340 6.35 -13.87 14.54
CA TYR A 340 7.07 -15.06 14.09
C TYR A 340 6.12 -16.15 13.54
N ARG A 341 5.02 -16.43 14.24
CA ARG A 341 3.98 -17.36 13.77
C ARG A 341 3.32 -16.88 12.48
N GLY A 342 3.10 -15.57 12.35
CA GLY A 342 2.61 -14.92 11.15
C GLY A 342 3.55 -15.15 9.95
N PHE A 343 4.86 -14.94 10.14
CA PHE A 343 5.86 -15.22 9.12
C PHE A 343 5.87 -16.68 8.69
N ILE A 344 5.82 -17.64 9.62
CA ILE A 344 5.74 -19.07 9.26
C ILE A 344 4.53 -19.35 8.38
N ARG A 345 3.32 -18.91 8.81
CA ARG A 345 2.08 -19.15 8.06
C ARG A 345 2.13 -18.55 6.66
N PHE A 346 2.67 -17.34 6.57
CA PHE A 346 2.84 -16.62 5.31
C PHE A 346 3.82 -17.34 4.38
N LEU A 347 5.03 -17.64 4.87
CA LEU A 347 6.12 -18.25 4.12
C LEU A 347 5.83 -19.68 3.69
N GLU A 348 4.96 -20.41 4.41
CA GLU A 348 4.56 -21.76 4.04
C GLU A 348 3.89 -21.82 2.65
N THR A 349 3.19 -20.76 2.26
CA THR A 349 2.66 -20.62 0.89
C THR A 349 3.62 -19.87 -0.02
N ASP A 350 4.32 -18.86 0.50
CA ASP A 350 5.19 -17.98 -0.29
C ASP A 350 6.40 -18.70 -0.88
N LEU A 351 7.04 -19.58 -0.11
CA LEU A 351 8.24 -20.29 -0.56
C LEU A 351 7.93 -21.52 -1.41
N ARG A 352 6.66 -21.78 -1.74
CA ARG A 352 6.34 -22.86 -2.68
C ARG A 352 6.94 -22.54 -4.03
N ASN A 353 7.66 -23.51 -4.59
CA ASN A 353 8.38 -23.39 -5.85
C ASN A 353 9.53 -22.35 -5.83
N SER A 354 9.92 -21.83 -4.67
CA SER A 354 11.04 -20.89 -4.56
C SER A 354 12.40 -21.60 -4.68
N PRO A 355 13.45 -20.92 -5.16
CA PRO A 355 14.80 -21.48 -5.20
C PRO A 355 15.32 -21.81 -3.80
N VAL A 356 14.94 -21.02 -2.78
CA VAL A 356 15.31 -21.24 -1.38
C VAL A 356 14.81 -22.58 -0.85
N ALA A 357 13.59 -22.97 -1.23
CA ALA A 357 12.98 -24.23 -0.80
C ALA A 357 13.18 -25.39 -1.79
N ALA A 358 13.82 -25.17 -2.94
CA ALA A 358 13.92 -26.17 -4.02
C ALA A 358 14.60 -27.49 -3.60
N HIS A 359 15.50 -27.44 -2.60
CA HIS A 359 16.20 -28.60 -2.05
C HIS A 359 15.37 -29.39 -1.03
N ALA A 360 14.26 -28.84 -0.53
CA ALA A 360 13.41 -29.46 0.48
C ALA A 360 12.41 -30.45 -0.14
N LYS A 361 12.87 -31.69 -0.39
CA LYS A 361 12.08 -32.73 -1.07
C LYS A 361 10.99 -33.42 -0.24
N SER A 362 10.81 -33.04 1.04
CA SER A 362 9.74 -33.58 1.89
C SER A 362 9.07 -32.47 2.69
N GLY A 363 7.82 -32.68 3.10
CA GLY A 363 7.06 -31.69 3.88
C GLY A 363 7.76 -31.30 5.19
N HIS A 364 8.40 -32.24 5.88
CA HIS A 364 9.17 -31.93 7.10
C HIS A 364 10.38 -31.03 6.81
N LYS A 365 11.18 -31.36 5.78
CA LYS A 365 12.32 -30.52 5.36
C LYS A 365 11.85 -29.13 4.93
N TYR A 366 10.73 -29.04 4.21
CA TYR A 366 10.17 -27.78 3.77
C TYR A 366 9.77 -26.89 4.96
N ARG A 367 9.03 -27.44 5.93
CA ARG A 367 8.68 -26.70 7.16
C ARG A 367 9.91 -26.25 7.94
N LYS A 368 11.01 -27.03 7.93
CA LYS A 368 12.27 -26.62 8.54
C LYS A 368 12.86 -25.39 7.82
N VAL A 369 12.94 -25.41 6.49
CA VAL A 369 13.39 -24.25 5.69
C VAL A 369 12.52 -23.03 5.97
N VAL A 370 11.19 -23.19 5.99
CA VAL A 370 10.26 -22.09 6.32
C VAL A 370 10.57 -21.47 7.69
N LYS A 371 10.81 -22.29 8.71
CA LYS A 371 11.18 -21.79 10.06
C LYS A 371 12.53 -21.07 10.07
N GLU A 372 13.52 -21.58 9.35
CA GLU A 372 14.84 -20.96 9.23
C GLU A 372 14.76 -19.59 8.53
N VAL A 373 14.02 -19.50 7.43
CA VAL A 373 13.75 -18.24 6.73
C VAL A 373 12.98 -17.27 7.63
N ALA A 374 11.93 -17.73 8.33
CA ALA A 374 11.17 -16.90 9.26
C ALA A 374 12.05 -16.31 10.37
N MET A 375 12.98 -17.10 10.93
CA MET A 375 13.89 -16.62 11.97
C MET A 375 14.83 -15.53 11.44
N LYS A 376 15.41 -15.72 10.24
CA LYS A 376 16.24 -14.69 9.59
C LYS A 376 15.47 -13.41 9.30
N MET A 377 14.21 -13.52 8.87
CA MET A 377 13.34 -12.36 8.67
C MET A 377 13.07 -11.63 9.98
N MET A 378 12.80 -12.34 11.10
CA MET A 378 12.62 -11.70 12.40
C MET A 378 13.83 -10.86 12.82
N MET A 379 15.03 -11.42 12.69
CA MET A 379 16.29 -10.74 13.00
C MET A 379 16.46 -9.45 12.18
N ARG A 380 16.26 -9.53 10.86
CA ARG A 380 16.44 -8.36 9.99
C ARG A 380 15.31 -7.34 10.14
N ALA A 381 14.09 -7.77 10.44
CA ALA A 381 12.95 -6.89 10.71
C ALA A 381 13.16 -6.06 11.98
N GLU A 382 13.79 -6.67 12.99
CA GLU A 382 14.19 -5.95 14.20
C GLU A 382 15.21 -4.85 13.89
N SER A 383 16.30 -5.20 13.20
CA SER A 383 17.34 -4.25 12.80
C SER A 383 16.78 -3.10 11.96
N PHE A 384 15.91 -3.42 10.99
CA PHE A 384 15.28 -2.42 10.15
C PHE A 384 14.32 -1.51 10.94
N THR A 385 13.58 -2.06 11.90
CA THR A 385 12.75 -1.24 12.78
C THR A 385 13.59 -0.31 13.65
N LYS A 386 14.71 -0.80 14.21
CA LYS A 386 15.61 0.02 15.06
C LYS A 386 16.17 1.19 14.28
N ILE A 387 16.66 0.96 13.06
CA ILE A 387 17.24 2.05 12.25
C ILE A 387 16.18 3.07 11.82
N ILE A 388 14.96 2.65 11.48
CA ILE A 388 13.85 3.57 11.19
C ILE A 388 13.55 4.46 12.41
N LEU A 389 13.45 3.88 13.60
CA LEU A 389 13.14 4.66 14.81
C LEU A 389 14.29 5.61 15.20
N ALA A 390 15.53 5.24 14.90
CA ALA A 390 16.69 6.08 15.13
C ALA A 390 16.78 7.27 14.16
N THR A 391 16.36 7.08 12.92
CA THR A 391 16.49 8.07 11.83
C THR A 391 15.24 8.94 11.67
N CYS A 392 14.07 8.39 11.94
CA CYS A 392 12.76 9.04 11.81
C CYS A 392 11.98 9.03 13.14
N PRO A 393 12.55 9.51 14.27
CA PRO A 393 11.93 9.38 15.60
C PRO A 393 10.59 10.12 15.74
N ASP A 394 10.42 11.20 14.98
CA ASP A 394 9.24 12.07 15.06
C ASP A 394 8.13 11.69 14.07
N HIS A 395 8.40 10.78 13.13
CA HIS A 395 7.41 10.42 12.11
C HIS A 395 6.24 9.65 12.74
N VAL A 396 5.03 9.91 12.24
CA VAL A 396 3.86 9.13 12.58
C VAL A 396 4.00 7.73 11.96
N ARG A 397 4.19 6.72 12.80
CA ARG A 397 4.44 5.34 12.37
C ARG A 397 3.14 4.67 11.94
N LEU A 398 3.00 4.44 10.64
CA LEU A 398 1.94 3.63 10.06
C LEU A 398 2.37 2.16 9.97
N SER A 399 1.42 1.24 9.77
CA SER A 399 1.70 -0.18 9.61
C SER A 399 0.68 -0.88 8.75
N ILE A 400 1.15 -1.74 7.85
CA ILE A 400 0.34 -2.70 7.10
C ILE A 400 -0.12 -3.92 7.92
N HIS A 401 0.06 -3.89 9.24
CA HIS A 401 -0.40 -4.94 10.15
C HIS A 401 -1.40 -4.37 11.15
N PRO A 402 -2.35 -5.19 11.62
CA PRO A 402 -3.20 -4.82 12.74
C PRO A 402 -2.37 -4.40 13.97
N SER A 403 -2.82 -3.36 14.66
CA SER A 403 -2.19 -2.83 15.87
C SER A 403 -3.24 -2.28 16.84
N SER A 404 -2.87 -2.25 18.14
CA SER A 404 -3.61 -1.55 19.19
C SER A 404 -3.54 -0.02 19.09
N GLY A 405 -2.65 0.52 18.24
CA GLY A 405 -2.42 1.97 18.14
C GLY A 405 -1.41 2.52 19.15
N ALA A 406 -0.83 1.67 20.03
CA ALA A 406 0.13 2.13 21.04
C ALA A 406 1.43 2.67 20.44
N VAL A 407 1.94 1.99 19.40
CA VAL A 407 3.30 2.21 18.85
C VAL A 407 3.30 2.44 17.35
N LYS A 408 2.26 1.98 16.66
CA LYS A 408 2.05 2.14 15.22
C LYS A 408 0.54 2.19 14.95
N LEU A 409 0.15 2.91 13.90
CA LEU A 409 -1.23 3.01 13.46
C LEU A 409 -1.47 2.04 12.30
N SER A 410 -2.43 1.12 12.43
CA SER A 410 -2.75 0.20 11.34
C SER A 410 -3.36 0.96 10.17
N MET A 411 -2.80 0.78 8.97
CA MET A 411 -3.19 1.41 7.72
C MET A 411 -3.39 0.32 6.67
N PRO A 412 -4.62 -0.20 6.49
CA PRO A 412 -4.89 -1.09 5.37
C PRO A 412 -4.71 -0.32 4.06
N LEU A 413 -3.94 -0.90 3.13
CA LEU A 413 -3.59 -0.25 1.86
C LEU A 413 -4.68 -0.41 0.79
N LEU A 414 -5.56 -1.39 0.95
CA LEU A 414 -6.67 -1.64 0.04
C LEU A 414 -8.00 -1.44 0.78
N VAL A 415 -9.03 -1.10 0.02
CA VAL A 415 -10.41 -0.98 0.52
C VAL A 415 -11.25 -2.03 -0.20
N GLU A 416 -11.83 -2.94 0.57
CA GLU A 416 -12.71 -3.99 0.02
C GLU A 416 -14.16 -3.62 0.31
N LYS A 417 -14.90 -3.19 -0.74
CA LYS A 417 -16.31 -2.78 -0.65
C LYS A 417 -17.19 -3.82 0.07
N HIS A 418 -16.94 -5.10 -0.21
CA HIS A 418 -17.71 -6.24 0.30
C HIS A 418 -17.14 -6.81 1.61
N ASN A 419 -16.12 -6.18 2.18
CA ASN A 419 -15.47 -6.55 3.43
C ASN A 419 -14.95 -5.29 4.15
N PRO A 420 -15.82 -4.31 4.46
CA PRO A 420 -15.41 -2.99 4.93
C PRO A 420 -14.77 -3.01 6.32
N ASP A 421 -14.96 -4.08 7.10
CA ASP A 421 -14.34 -4.27 8.42
C ASP A 421 -13.09 -5.17 8.37
N GLY A 422 -12.81 -5.76 7.20
CA GLY A 422 -11.67 -6.63 6.99
C GLY A 422 -10.33 -5.90 7.04
N PHE A 423 -9.29 -6.71 7.16
CA PHE A 423 -7.91 -6.28 6.94
C PHE A 423 -7.39 -6.96 5.66
N PRO A 424 -7.45 -6.28 4.51
CA PRO A 424 -7.06 -6.86 3.23
C PRO A 424 -5.62 -7.34 3.21
N ARG A 425 -5.32 -8.32 2.34
CA ARG A 425 -3.95 -8.74 2.08
C ARG A 425 -3.17 -7.58 1.47
N THR A 426 -1.87 -7.56 1.70
CA THR A 426 -1.02 -6.56 1.07
C THR A 426 -0.96 -6.79 -0.45
N PRO A 427 -0.82 -5.71 -1.24
CA PRO A 427 -0.75 -5.80 -2.70
C PRO A 427 0.29 -6.81 -3.22
N TRP A 428 1.46 -6.84 -2.59
CA TRP A 428 2.57 -7.70 -3.00
C TRP A 428 2.41 -9.18 -2.60
N HIS A 429 1.38 -9.54 -1.86
CA HIS A 429 1.06 -10.92 -1.49
C HIS A 429 -0.25 -11.42 -2.10
N SER A 430 -0.84 -10.65 -3.01
CA SER A 430 -2.13 -10.95 -3.62
C SER A 430 -2.20 -10.44 -5.06
N SER A 431 -3.31 -10.76 -5.70
CA SER A 431 -3.79 -10.21 -6.96
C SER A 431 -5.11 -9.50 -6.67
N ILE A 432 -5.42 -8.47 -7.44
CA ILE A 432 -6.71 -7.79 -7.31
C ILE A 432 -7.75 -8.46 -8.19
N ALA A 433 -8.84 -8.87 -7.57
CA ALA A 433 -10.07 -9.26 -8.23
C ALA A 433 -11.03 -8.06 -8.29
N VAL A 434 -11.50 -7.72 -9.48
CA VAL A 434 -12.44 -6.62 -9.73
C VAL A 434 -13.83 -7.18 -10.03
N SER A 435 -14.80 -6.82 -9.19
CA SER A 435 -16.21 -7.20 -9.35
C SER A 435 -16.97 -6.28 -10.30
N LEU A 436 -18.08 -6.77 -10.83
CA LEU A 436 -18.97 -6.01 -11.73
C LEU A 436 -19.52 -4.71 -11.13
N ASP A 437 -19.60 -4.64 -9.81
CA ASP A 437 -20.08 -3.48 -9.06
C ASP A 437 -18.94 -2.53 -8.63
N GLY A 438 -17.76 -2.69 -9.23
CA GLY A 438 -16.57 -1.89 -8.98
C GLY A 438 -15.87 -2.22 -7.66
N GLY A 439 -16.29 -3.27 -6.95
CA GLY A 439 -15.63 -3.72 -5.73
C GLY A 439 -14.28 -4.38 -6.01
N TYR A 440 -13.28 -4.09 -5.19
CA TYR A 440 -11.99 -4.77 -5.22
C TYR A 440 -11.89 -5.81 -4.10
N ARG A 441 -11.19 -6.92 -4.38
CA ARG A 441 -10.77 -7.91 -3.37
C ARG A 441 -9.34 -8.35 -3.59
N SER A 442 -8.60 -8.47 -2.50
CA SER A 442 -7.22 -8.97 -2.46
C SER A 442 -7.20 -10.49 -2.27
N LEU A 443 -6.99 -11.23 -3.36
CA LEU A 443 -7.07 -12.70 -3.39
C LEU A 443 -5.78 -13.31 -3.90
N HIS A 444 -5.56 -14.61 -3.68
CA HIS A 444 -4.47 -15.30 -4.37
C HIS A 444 -4.89 -15.58 -5.82
N ALA A 445 -3.97 -15.41 -6.77
CA ALA A 445 -4.23 -15.62 -8.20
C ALA A 445 -4.91 -16.97 -8.51
N LYS A 446 -4.52 -18.05 -7.83
CA LYS A 446 -5.12 -19.38 -8.02
C LYS A 446 -6.62 -19.44 -7.70
N ASP A 447 -7.12 -18.56 -6.82
CA ASP A 447 -8.51 -18.59 -6.37
C ASP A 447 -9.45 -17.92 -7.38
N VAL A 448 -8.89 -17.19 -8.36
CA VAL A 448 -9.65 -16.38 -9.33
C VAL A 448 -9.31 -16.68 -10.80
N ARG A 449 -8.20 -17.36 -11.08
CA ARG A 449 -7.70 -17.59 -12.44
C ARG A 449 -8.69 -18.29 -13.37
N ASP A 450 -9.55 -19.17 -12.84
CA ASP A 450 -10.53 -19.91 -13.64
C ASP A 450 -11.88 -19.17 -13.77
N THR A 451 -12.17 -18.28 -12.82
CA THR A 451 -13.48 -17.60 -12.70
C THR A 451 -13.48 -16.17 -13.25
N HIS A 452 -12.30 -15.56 -13.41
CA HIS A 452 -12.12 -14.18 -13.86
C HIS A 452 -11.31 -14.12 -15.16
N ASP A 453 -11.43 -13.03 -15.89
CA ASP A 453 -10.56 -12.71 -17.02
C ASP A 453 -9.29 -12.03 -16.52
N LEU A 454 -8.13 -12.44 -17.03
CA LEU A 454 -6.88 -11.74 -16.78
C LEU A 454 -6.83 -10.47 -17.65
N VAL A 455 -6.87 -9.30 -17.01
CA VAL A 455 -6.71 -8.01 -17.68
C VAL A 455 -5.22 -7.74 -17.87
N MET A 456 -4.85 -7.36 -19.09
CA MET A 456 -3.48 -6.99 -19.45
C MET A 456 -3.38 -5.47 -19.59
N ARG A 457 -2.28 -4.88 -19.11
CA ARG A 457 -1.91 -3.48 -19.31
C ARG A 457 -0.47 -3.42 -19.83
N ASP A 458 -0.24 -2.77 -20.96
CA ASP A 458 1.08 -2.67 -21.60
C ASP A 458 1.76 -4.04 -21.80
N GLY A 459 0.98 -5.04 -22.19
CA GLY A 459 1.44 -6.42 -22.39
C GLY A 459 1.75 -7.19 -21.09
N ARG A 460 1.40 -6.65 -19.92
CA ARG A 460 1.66 -7.25 -18.60
C ARG A 460 0.35 -7.59 -17.86
N PRO A 461 0.32 -8.69 -17.09
CA PRO A 461 -0.79 -9.00 -16.19
C PRO A 461 -1.05 -7.85 -15.20
N TRP A 462 -2.29 -7.35 -15.14
CA TRP A 462 -2.65 -6.18 -14.32
C TRP A 462 -3.62 -6.51 -13.18
N CYS A 463 -4.71 -7.23 -13.47
CA CYS A 463 -5.66 -7.68 -12.46
C CYS A 463 -6.54 -8.83 -13.00
N PHE A 464 -7.32 -9.45 -12.12
CA PHE A 464 -8.38 -10.38 -12.51
C PHE A 464 -9.73 -9.66 -12.46
N ARG A 465 -10.49 -9.64 -13.54
CA ARG A 465 -11.80 -8.99 -13.61
C ARG A 465 -12.90 -10.03 -13.78
N GLU A 466 -14.00 -9.87 -13.05
CA GLU A 466 -15.15 -10.76 -13.14
C GLU A 466 -15.63 -10.89 -14.59
N LYS A 467 -15.85 -12.14 -15.03
CA LYS A 467 -16.30 -12.45 -16.39
C LYS A 467 -17.68 -11.88 -16.63
N SER A 468 -17.81 -11.04 -17.67
CA SER A 468 -19.09 -10.46 -18.06
C SER A 468 -19.05 -9.86 -19.45
N GLU A 469 -20.10 -10.12 -20.23
CA GLU A 469 -20.36 -9.51 -21.54
C GLU A 469 -20.45 -7.98 -21.48
N LEU A 470 -20.66 -7.41 -20.29
CA LEU A 470 -20.69 -5.95 -20.09
C LEU A 470 -19.31 -5.30 -20.27
N PHE A 471 -18.22 -6.03 -20.05
CA PHE A 471 -16.86 -5.52 -20.24
C PHE A 471 -16.31 -5.74 -21.66
N ASP A 472 -17.05 -6.42 -22.52
CA ASP A 472 -16.74 -6.55 -23.94
C ASP A 472 -17.19 -5.27 -24.67
N LEU A 473 -16.31 -4.26 -24.68
CA LEU A 473 -16.60 -2.93 -25.23
C LEU A 473 -15.98 -2.71 -26.63
N GLY A 474 -15.42 -3.74 -27.24
CA GLY A 474 -14.70 -3.66 -28.51
C GLY A 474 -13.18 -3.50 -28.35
N GLU A 475 -12.44 -3.73 -29.43
CA GLU A 475 -10.97 -3.74 -29.43
C GLU A 475 -10.35 -2.33 -29.31
N ASP A 476 -11.08 -1.31 -29.76
CA ASP A 476 -10.66 0.10 -29.76
C ASP A 476 -10.83 0.81 -28.41
N VAL A 477 -11.37 0.10 -27.42
CA VAL A 477 -11.70 0.65 -26.11
C VAL A 477 -10.73 0.13 -25.05
N GLU A 478 -10.24 1.05 -24.22
CA GLU A 478 -9.47 0.74 -23.02
C GLU A 478 -10.30 1.02 -21.77
N ILE A 479 -10.19 0.13 -20.78
CA ILE A 479 -10.84 0.26 -19.48
C ILE A 479 -9.75 0.41 -18.42
N GLU A 480 -9.77 1.53 -17.71
CA GLU A 480 -8.92 1.79 -16.56
C GLU A 480 -9.73 1.69 -15.27
N HIS A 481 -9.26 0.88 -14.32
CA HIS A 481 -9.89 0.73 -13.01
C HIS A 481 -9.47 1.87 -12.07
N LEU A 482 -10.45 2.54 -11.44
CA LEU A 482 -10.23 3.76 -10.68
C LEU A 482 -10.20 3.52 -9.16
N TYR A 483 -9.45 4.36 -8.45
CA TYR A 483 -9.53 4.49 -7.00
C TYR A 483 -10.61 5.54 -6.61
N PRO A 484 -11.42 5.31 -5.55
CA PRO A 484 -11.50 4.08 -4.76
C PRO A 484 -12.35 2.97 -5.41
N THR A 485 -13.11 3.29 -6.47
CA THR A 485 -13.95 2.35 -7.23
C THR A 485 -14.35 2.95 -8.58
N GLY A 486 -14.79 2.11 -9.51
CA GLY A 486 -15.31 2.50 -10.81
C GLY A 486 -14.31 2.29 -11.94
N ILE A 487 -14.72 2.73 -13.13
CA ILE A 487 -13.92 2.62 -14.34
C ILE A 487 -13.88 3.93 -15.11
N GLU A 488 -12.74 4.19 -15.76
CA GLU A 488 -12.64 5.10 -16.89
C GLU A 488 -12.61 4.29 -18.19
N VAL A 489 -13.36 4.75 -19.18
CA VAL A 489 -13.42 4.17 -20.51
C VAL A 489 -12.93 5.23 -21.49
N ARG A 490 -11.87 4.90 -22.22
CA ARG A 490 -11.22 5.79 -23.20
C ARG A 490 -10.84 5.05 -24.49
N PRO A 491 -10.68 5.75 -25.62
CA PRO A 491 -10.07 5.15 -26.81
C PRO A 491 -8.63 4.70 -26.50
N ARG A 492 -8.13 3.69 -27.23
CA ARG A 492 -6.70 3.36 -27.18
C ARG A 492 -5.85 4.48 -27.77
N GLU A 493 -4.64 4.66 -27.23
CA GLU A 493 -3.73 5.78 -27.54
C GLU A 493 -3.32 5.88 -29.02
N ASP A 494 -3.54 4.84 -29.82
CA ASP A 494 -3.20 4.77 -31.25
C ASP A 494 -4.24 5.39 -32.18
N GLN A 495 -5.31 6.01 -31.66
CA GLN A 495 -6.38 6.60 -32.48
C GLN A 495 -6.39 8.13 -32.42
N GLU A 496 -6.07 8.77 -33.56
CA GLU A 496 -6.20 10.22 -33.76
C GLU A 496 -7.65 10.58 -34.11
N GLU A 497 -8.38 11.10 -33.10
CA GLU A 497 -9.67 11.83 -33.13
C GLU A 497 -10.90 11.21 -33.88
N ASP A 498 -12.09 11.48 -33.34
CA ASP A 498 -13.43 11.03 -33.78
C ASP A 498 -13.83 9.55 -33.55
N VAL A 499 -13.36 8.94 -32.46
CA VAL A 499 -13.81 7.57 -32.10
C VAL A 499 -15.25 7.59 -31.58
N LYS A 500 -16.11 6.78 -32.20
CA LYS A 500 -17.52 6.58 -31.82
C LYS A 500 -17.75 5.21 -31.24
N LEU A 501 -18.52 5.16 -30.16
CA LEU A 501 -19.03 3.93 -29.59
C LEU A 501 -20.25 3.46 -30.39
N ASP A 502 -20.31 2.18 -30.75
CA ASP A 502 -21.54 1.63 -31.32
C ASP A 502 -22.67 1.59 -30.26
N GLU A 503 -23.91 1.41 -30.72
CA GLU A 503 -25.08 1.44 -29.85
C GLU A 503 -25.08 0.29 -28.82
N ALA A 504 -24.53 -0.88 -29.15
CA ALA A 504 -24.46 -2.01 -28.23
C ALA A 504 -23.49 -1.71 -27.07
N THR A 505 -22.32 -1.15 -27.38
CA THR A 505 -21.31 -0.71 -26.41
C THR A 505 -21.84 0.41 -25.53
N ARG A 506 -22.55 1.39 -26.09
CA ARG A 506 -23.23 2.44 -25.31
C ARG A 506 -24.25 1.84 -24.33
N GLN A 507 -25.05 0.86 -24.76
CA GLN A 507 -26.00 0.18 -23.88
C GLN A 507 -25.32 -0.64 -22.78
N LYS A 508 -24.19 -1.31 -23.08
CA LYS A 508 -23.37 -2.01 -22.07
C LYS A 508 -22.84 -1.02 -21.03
N LEU A 509 -22.35 0.14 -21.44
CA LEU A 509 -21.87 1.21 -20.54
C LEU A 509 -22.99 1.78 -19.66
N VAL A 510 -24.19 2.00 -20.21
CA VAL A 510 -25.37 2.41 -19.40
C VAL A 510 -25.72 1.35 -18.35
N LYS A 511 -25.58 0.06 -18.66
CA LYS A 511 -25.79 -1.02 -17.67
C LYS A 511 -24.68 -1.04 -16.61
N LEU A 512 -23.42 -0.87 -17.01
CA LEU A 512 -22.30 -0.77 -16.06
C LEU A 512 -22.45 0.42 -15.12
N ALA A 513 -22.89 1.57 -15.62
CA ALA A 513 -23.12 2.78 -14.83
C ALA A 513 -24.21 2.63 -13.75
N LYS A 514 -25.09 1.63 -13.86
CA LYS A 514 -26.05 1.27 -12.80
C LYS A 514 -25.42 0.43 -11.68
N LEU A 515 -24.27 -0.19 -11.93
CA LEU A 515 -23.58 -1.09 -10.99
C LEU A 515 -22.39 -0.41 -10.31
N GLN A 516 -21.70 0.48 -11.02
CA GLN A 516 -20.50 1.16 -10.56
C GLN A 516 -20.34 2.52 -11.22
N PRO A 517 -19.52 3.44 -10.65
CA PRO A 517 -19.16 4.68 -11.33
C PRO A 517 -18.45 4.41 -12.66
N VAL A 518 -18.88 5.10 -13.72
CA VAL A 518 -18.28 5.02 -15.05
C VAL A 518 -17.97 6.45 -15.52
N ARG A 519 -16.71 6.70 -15.86
CA ARG A 519 -16.26 7.93 -16.54
C ARG A 519 -15.93 7.59 -17.98
N ILE A 520 -16.46 8.35 -18.94
CA ILE A 520 -16.18 8.18 -20.36
C ILE A 520 -15.47 9.44 -20.85
N VAL A 521 -14.31 9.27 -21.49
CA VAL A 521 -13.51 10.37 -22.02
C VAL A 521 -13.10 10.07 -23.45
N GLY A 522 -12.94 11.11 -24.28
CA GLY A 522 -12.38 10.99 -25.63
C GLY A 522 -13.31 10.44 -26.72
N PHE A 523 -14.58 10.11 -26.43
CA PHE A 523 -15.56 9.66 -27.43
C PHE A 523 -16.56 10.78 -27.78
N GLU A 524 -16.87 10.97 -29.07
CA GLU A 524 -17.81 12.00 -29.52
C GLU A 524 -19.26 11.76 -29.05
N ASN A 525 -19.65 10.49 -28.92
CA ASN A 525 -21.02 10.08 -28.66
C ASN A 525 -21.18 9.36 -27.32
N ALA A 526 -20.41 9.82 -26.32
CA ALA A 526 -20.49 9.33 -24.94
C ALA A 526 -21.95 9.33 -24.43
N PRO A 527 -22.46 8.22 -23.88
CA PRO A 527 -23.79 8.18 -23.29
C PRO A 527 -23.87 9.08 -22.05
N GLU A 528 -24.98 9.81 -21.92
CA GLU A 528 -25.28 10.54 -20.69
C GLU A 528 -25.80 9.57 -19.62
N PHE A 529 -25.19 9.60 -18.43
CA PHE A 529 -25.64 8.83 -17.29
C PHE A 529 -26.62 9.65 -16.46
N VAL A 530 -27.92 9.33 -16.56
CA VAL A 530 -28.89 9.86 -15.59
C VAL A 530 -28.72 9.08 -14.30
N VAL A 531 -27.98 9.64 -13.34
CA VAL A 531 -27.87 9.09 -11.98
C VAL A 531 -29.15 9.46 -11.23
N GLU A 532 -30.05 8.50 -11.01
CA GLU A 532 -31.21 8.70 -10.14
C GLU A 532 -30.73 9.09 -8.73
N GLY A 533 -31.01 10.33 -8.31
CA GLY A 533 -30.73 10.81 -6.94
C GLY A 533 -29.75 11.99 -6.79
N GLN A 534 -29.24 12.57 -7.88
CA GLN A 534 -28.61 13.90 -7.86
C GLN A 534 -29.53 14.93 -8.53
N GLN A 535 -30.32 15.63 -7.71
CA GLN A 535 -30.93 16.93 -8.04
C GLN A 535 -30.28 18.02 -7.19
#